data_AF-A0A9C8MKS5-F1
#
_entry.id   AF-A0A9C8MKS5-F1
#
_cell.length_a   1.000
_cell.length_b   1.000
_cell.length_c   1.000
_cell.angle_alpha   90.00
_cell.angle_beta   90.00
_cell.angle_gamma   90.00
#
_symmetry.space_group_name_H-M   'P 1'
#
loop_
_entity.id
_entity.type
_entity.pdbx_description
1 polymer ?
#
loop_
_entity_poly.entity_id
_entity_poly.type
_entity_poly.pdbx_seq_one_letter_code
_entity_poly.pdbx_strand_id
1 'polypeptide(L)'
;MTLKKRFSILLCLVILAMVITNIVSQVNIKTLLQLEEQHQTLEKIKSAMLMLRRNEKDFILRQDPKYLAEFDKNNQVLGKLLDDFTIRLEQVDMSSESVRSLKEALSTYESNFHSYALTSQQIGLSPELGLYGNLRKSVHEVETLVSDQDDRLLADMLMLRRNEKDFMLRKDIKYLDKFNTNLTKFETDLSSSYISADLKQSISQTLSVYQKEFLLFVAGQQKLGLSPDQNIQGAMRASVHK
;
A
#
# COMPACT_ATOMS: atom_id res chain seq x y z
N MET A 1 35.31 9.78 76.23
CA MET A 1 34.83 10.59 75.09
C MET A 1 33.70 11.49 75.59
N THR A 2 33.82 12.82 75.48
CA THR A 2 32.84 13.77 76.04
C THR A 2 31.53 13.77 75.25
N LEU A 3 30.39 13.95 75.93
CA LEU A 3 29.03 13.91 75.36
C LEU A 3 28.89 14.79 74.09
N LYS A 4 29.55 15.96 74.08
CA LYS A 4 29.60 16.90 72.95
C LYS A 4 30.20 16.29 71.67
N LYS A 5 31.27 15.49 71.78
CA LYS A 5 31.90 14.84 70.62
C LYS A 5 30.99 13.79 69.97
N ARG A 6 30.21 13.06 70.78
CA ARG A 6 29.23 12.07 70.27
C ARG A 6 28.10 12.76 69.49
N PHE A 7 27.58 13.86 70.02
CA PHE A 7 26.56 14.68 69.35
C PHE A 7 27.06 15.29 68.03
N SER A 8 28.27 15.84 67.99
CA SER A 8 28.83 16.40 66.75
C SER A 8 29.04 15.35 65.65
N ILE A 9 29.45 14.13 66.02
CA ILE A 9 29.60 13.02 65.05
C ILE A 9 28.24 12.60 64.50
N LEU A 10 27.21 12.47 65.35
CA LEU A 10 25.85 12.15 64.91
C LEU A 10 25.30 13.21 63.95
N LEU A 11 25.52 14.51 64.25
CA LEU A 11 25.09 15.60 63.38
C LEU A 11 25.76 15.52 62.00
N CYS A 12 27.08 15.31 61.94
CA CYS A 12 27.80 15.12 60.68
C CYS A 12 27.28 13.91 59.89
N LEU A 13 26.98 12.80 60.56
CA LEU A 13 26.43 11.60 59.90
C LEU A 13 25.05 11.87 59.28
N VAL A 14 24.17 12.60 59.98
CA VAL A 14 22.85 12.98 59.45
C VAL A 14 22.98 13.90 58.24
N ILE A 15 23.86 14.91 58.31
CA ILE A 15 24.11 15.82 57.18
C ILE A 15 24.67 15.05 55.99
N LEU A 16 25.62 14.14 56.20
CA LEU A 16 26.18 13.29 55.14
C LEU A 16 25.10 12.40 54.51
N ALA A 17 24.24 11.78 55.32
CA ALA A 17 23.12 10.98 54.82
C ALA A 17 22.12 11.83 54.01
N MET A 18 21.83 13.06 54.44
CA MET A 18 20.99 14.01 53.68
C MET A 18 21.63 14.40 52.34
N VAL A 19 22.94 14.63 52.31
CA VAL A 19 23.66 14.94 51.06
C VAL A 19 23.62 13.73 50.12
N ILE A 20 23.89 12.52 50.62
CA ILE A 20 23.84 11.29 49.81
C ILE A 20 22.43 11.06 49.26
N THR A 21 21.40 11.17 50.10
CA THR A 21 20.00 11.00 49.65
C THR A 21 19.57 12.08 48.65
N ASN A 22 20.05 13.33 48.80
CA ASN A 22 19.82 14.37 47.81
C ASN A 22 20.48 14.05 46.47
N ILE A 23 21.73 13.59 46.47
CA ILE A 23 22.45 13.16 45.25
C ILE A 23 21.71 12.00 44.57
N VAL A 24 21.33 10.97 45.33
CA VAL A 24 20.57 9.83 44.82
C VAL A 24 19.21 10.29 44.26
N SER A 25 18.51 11.19 44.94
CA SER A 25 17.25 11.77 44.47
C SER A 25 17.43 12.52 43.14
N GLN A 26 18.51 13.28 42.96
CA GLN A 26 18.80 13.97 41.71
C GLN A 26 19.08 12.98 40.56
N VAL A 27 19.78 11.88 40.84
CA VAL A 27 20.00 10.81 39.85
C VAL A 27 18.66 10.17 39.47
N ASN A 28 17.82 9.82 40.45
CA ASN A 28 16.51 9.20 40.20
C ASN A 28 15.58 10.12 39.37
N ILE A 29 15.56 11.42 39.65
CA ILE A 29 14.76 12.39 38.87
C ILE A 29 15.26 12.47 37.42
N LYS A 30 16.58 12.49 37.19
CA LYS A 30 17.15 12.49 35.84
C LYS A 30 16.78 11.23 35.07
N THR A 31 16.89 10.06 35.71
CA THR A 31 16.49 8.79 35.10
C THR A 31 15.00 8.76 34.78
N LEU A 32 14.14 9.28 35.67
CA LEU A 32 12.70 9.35 35.44
C LEU A 32 12.33 10.26 34.27
N LEU A 33 12.99 11.43 34.15
CA LEU A 33 12.80 12.33 33.01
C LEU A 33 13.25 11.71 31.67
N GLN A 34 14.37 10.97 31.67
CA GLN A 34 14.85 10.25 30.48
C GLN A 34 13.87 9.16 30.04
N LEU A 35 13.32 8.39 30.98
CA LEU A 35 12.32 7.35 30.69
C LEU A 35 11.04 7.94 30.10
N GLU A 36 10.59 9.09 30.62
CA GLU A 36 9.43 9.80 30.08
C GLU A 36 9.66 10.28 28.64
N GLU A 37 10.84 10.84 28.33
CA GLU A 37 11.20 11.26 26.97
C GLU A 37 11.26 10.08 25.98
N GLN A 38 11.81 8.93 26.43
CA GLN A 38 11.81 7.70 25.65
C GLN A 38 10.39 7.19 25.39
N HIS A 39 9.51 7.24 26.41
CA HIS A 39 8.10 6.86 26.26
C HIS A 39 7.38 7.77 25.25
N GLN A 40 7.58 9.08 25.31
CA GLN A 40 7.02 10.01 24.33
C GLN A 40 7.54 9.78 22.91
N THR A 41 8.82 9.42 22.76
CA THR A 41 9.39 9.04 21.46
C THR A 41 8.70 7.79 20.92
N LEU A 42 8.47 6.79 21.77
CA LEU A 42 7.77 5.56 21.40
C LEU A 42 6.32 5.85 20.95
N GLU A 43 5.60 6.73 21.64
CA GLU A 43 4.25 7.13 21.23
C GLU A 43 4.24 7.87 19.89
N LYS A 44 5.25 8.72 19.61
CA LYS A 44 5.42 9.35 18.30
C LYS A 44 5.69 8.32 17.20
N ILE A 45 6.53 7.31 17.46
CA ILE A 45 6.80 6.21 16.53
C ILE A 45 5.50 5.45 16.21
N LYS A 46 4.73 5.06 17.24
CA LYS A 46 3.44 4.37 17.06
C LYS A 46 2.47 5.21 16.23
N SER A 47 2.34 6.50 16.54
CA SER A 47 1.49 7.43 15.81
C SER A 47 1.91 7.56 14.34
N ALA A 48 3.22 7.69 14.08
CA ALA A 48 3.75 7.75 12.72
C ALA A 48 3.48 6.46 11.92
N MET A 49 3.65 5.28 12.54
CA MET A 49 3.28 4.01 11.91
C MET A 49 1.79 3.92 11.56
N LEU A 50 0.91 4.40 12.44
CA LEU A 50 -0.53 4.48 12.15
C LEU A 50 -0.83 5.43 10.99
N MET A 51 -0.10 6.55 10.89
CA MET A 51 -0.21 7.48 9.77
C MET A 51 0.25 6.86 8.44
N LEU A 52 1.33 6.06 8.43
CA LEU A 52 1.72 5.29 7.24
C LEU A 52 0.60 4.36 6.79
N ARG A 53 0.05 3.59 7.72
CA ARG A 53 -1.05 2.68 7.41
C ARG A 53 -2.31 3.39 6.94
N ARG A 54 -2.58 4.59 7.47
CA ARG A 54 -3.68 5.43 6.99
C ARG A 54 -3.45 5.85 5.54
N ASN A 55 -2.27 6.35 5.23
CA ASN A 55 -1.92 6.79 3.87
C ASN A 55 -1.97 5.63 2.87
N GLU A 56 -1.46 4.44 3.25
CA GLU A 56 -1.60 3.21 2.46
C GLU A 56 -3.07 2.91 2.15
N LYS A 57 -3.93 2.88 3.17
CA LYS A 57 -5.36 2.59 3.00
C LYS A 57 -6.08 3.65 2.19
N ASP A 58 -5.77 4.92 2.41
CA ASP A 58 -6.34 6.02 1.63
C ASP A 58 -5.90 5.93 0.16
N PHE A 59 -4.65 5.55 -0.14
CA PHE A 59 -4.21 5.25 -1.50
C PHE A 59 -5.00 4.09 -2.11
N ILE A 60 -5.10 2.95 -1.42
CA ILE A 60 -5.82 1.77 -1.91
C ILE A 60 -7.29 2.10 -2.21
N LEU A 61 -7.95 2.82 -1.32
CA LEU A 61 -9.37 3.13 -1.45
C LEU A 61 -9.66 4.21 -2.50
N ARG A 62 -8.82 5.24 -2.56
CA ARG A 62 -9.09 6.45 -3.37
C ARG A 62 -8.30 6.49 -4.67
N GLN A 63 -7.28 5.64 -4.81
CA GLN A 63 -6.40 5.57 -5.98
C GLN A 63 -5.78 6.94 -6.31
N ASP A 64 -5.40 7.72 -5.30
CA ASP A 64 -4.87 9.08 -5.48
C ASP A 64 -3.35 9.10 -5.15
N PRO A 65 -2.48 9.47 -6.11
CA PRO A 65 -1.03 9.53 -5.91
C PRO A 65 -0.57 10.38 -4.74
N LYS A 66 -1.37 11.36 -4.29
CA LYS A 66 -0.99 12.20 -3.15
C LYS A 66 -0.72 11.38 -1.88
N TYR A 67 -1.44 10.28 -1.68
CA TYR A 67 -1.28 9.45 -0.49
C TYR A 67 0.03 8.66 -0.51
N LEU A 68 0.57 8.34 -1.70
CA LEU A 68 1.92 7.79 -1.82
C LEU A 68 2.96 8.84 -1.40
N ALA A 69 2.82 10.08 -1.88
CA ALA A 69 3.73 11.16 -1.49
C ALA A 69 3.65 11.48 0.03
N GLU A 70 2.45 11.45 0.62
CA GLU A 70 2.27 11.61 2.06
C GLU A 70 2.86 10.43 2.84
N PHE A 71 2.74 9.20 2.33
CA PHE A 71 3.39 8.02 2.90
C PHE A 71 4.91 8.20 2.92
N ASP A 72 5.52 8.53 1.79
CA ASP A 72 6.98 8.70 1.67
C ASP A 72 7.51 9.76 2.64
N LYS A 73 6.82 10.90 2.72
CA LYS A 73 7.15 11.97 3.65
C LYS A 73 7.08 11.50 5.11
N ASN A 74 6.01 10.81 5.49
CA ASN A 74 5.84 10.30 6.85
C ASN A 74 6.85 9.18 7.17
N ASN A 75 7.23 8.37 6.17
CA ASN A 75 8.19 7.29 6.34
C ASN A 75 9.60 7.85 6.59
N GLN A 76 9.96 8.93 5.89
CA GLN A 76 11.20 9.65 6.15
C GLN A 76 11.24 10.25 7.57
N VAL A 77 10.12 10.79 8.07
CA VAL A 77 10.02 11.30 9.45
C VAL A 77 10.17 10.16 10.46
N LEU A 78 9.51 9.03 10.22
CA LEU A 78 9.61 7.85 11.07
C LEU A 78 11.04 7.29 11.10
N GLY A 79 11.73 7.24 9.95
CA GLY A 79 13.13 6.84 9.86
C GLY A 79 14.03 7.66 10.78
N LYS A 80 13.90 8.99 10.73
CA LYS A 80 14.63 9.91 11.62
C LYS A 80 14.31 9.67 13.10
N LEU A 81 13.03 9.47 13.44
CA LEU A 81 12.63 9.15 14.81
C LEU A 81 13.26 7.85 15.32
N LEU A 82 13.35 6.84 14.45
CA LEU A 82 13.97 5.56 14.79
C LEU A 82 15.50 5.67 14.89
N ASP A 83 16.15 6.47 14.05
CA ASP A 83 17.58 6.78 14.17
C ASP A 83 17.90 7.45 15.51
N ASP A 84 17.14 8.50 15.85
CA ASP A 84 17.31 9.21 17.12
C ASP A 84 17.03 8.30 18.33
N PHE A 85 16.03 7.41 18.23
CA PHE A 85 15.71 6.45 19.27
C PHE A 85 16.79 5.39 19.43
N THR A 86 17.38 4.89 18.34
CA THR A 86 18.55 3.99 18.37
C THR A 86 19.71 4.63 19.13
N ILE A 87 20.08 5.87 18.80
CA ILE A 87 21.18 6.58 19.47
C ILE A 87 20.91 6.73 20.97
N ARG A 88 19.67 7.08 21.36
CA ARG A 88 19.29 7.22 22.77
C ARG A 88 19.34 5.90 23.55
N LEU A 89 18.99 4.77 22.94
CA LEU A 89 19.09 3.46 23.58
C LEU A 89 20.56 3.05 23.80
N GLU A 90 21.42 3.30 22.82
CA GLU A 90 22.85 2.98 22.90
C GLU A 90 23.57 3.81 23.98
N GLN A 91 23.15 5.06 24.19
CA GLN A 91 23.68 5.92 25.26
C GLN A 91 23.38 5.43 26.69
N VAL A 92 22.38 4.57 26.86
CA VAL A 92 21.98 4.00 28.16
C VAL A 92 22.29 2.50 28.26
N ASP A 93 23.20 2.00 27.41
CA ASP A 93 23.60 0.59 27.32
C ASP A 93 22.41 -0.38 27.13
N MET A 94 21.33 0.08 26.49
CA MET A 94 20.16 -0.74 26.15
C MET A 94 20.26 -1.29 24.72
N SER A 95 19.77 -2.51 24.51
CA SER A 95 19.74 -3.14 23.19
C SER A 95 18.88 -2.35 22.20
N SER A 96 19.45 -2.03 21.03
CA SER A 96 18.75 -1.43 19.89
C SER A 96 18.23 -2.46 18.88
N GLU A 97 18.33 -3.76 19.18
CA GLU A 97 17.96 -4.85 18.28
C GLU A 97 16.51 -4.77 17.79
N SER A 98 15.55 -4.53 18.69
CA SER A 98 14.13 -4.40 18.29
C SER A 98 13.89 -3.22 17.35
N VAL A 99 14.66 -2.13 17.50
CA VAL A 99 14.57 -0.95 16.62
C VAL A 99 15.14 -1.28 15.24
N ARG A 100 16.24 -2.02 15.18
CA ARG A 100 16.83 -2.52 13.94
C ARG A 100 15.87 -3.46 13.20
N SER A 101 15.28 -4.43 13.89
CA SER A 101 14.25 -5.32 13.30
C SER A 101 13.03 -4.53 12.81
N LEU A 102 12.59 -3.51 13.55
CA LEU A 102 11.50 -2.63 13.12
C LEU A 102 11.86 -1.85 11.85
N LYS A 103 13.08 -1.31 11.74
CA LYS A 103 13.56 -0.64 10.52
C LYS A 103 13.58 -1.56 9.31
N GLU A 104 14.05 -2.80 9.48
CA GLU A 104 14.05 -3.82 8.40
C GLU A 104 12.62 -4.17 7.95
N ALA A 105 11.69 -4.32 8.91
CA ALA A 105 10.28 -4.56 8.62
C ALA A 105 9.63 -3.37 7.88
N LEU A 106 9.91 -2.14 8.32
CA LEU A 106 9.42 -0.91 7.67
C LEU A 106 9.96 -0.74 6.25
N SER A 107 11.24 -1.05 6.02
CA SER A 107 11.83 -1.00 4.68
C SER A 107 11.18 -2.02 3.73
N THR A 108 10.91 -3.22 4.24
CA THR A 108 10.17 -4.24 3.47
C THR A 108 8.73 -3.78 3.17
N TYR A 109 8.06 -3.20 4.16
CA TYR A 109 6.71 -2.67 4.03
C TYR A 109 6.63 -1.53 3.02
N GLU A 110 7.54 -0.57 3.07
CA GLU A 110 7.70 0.52 2.10
C GLU A 110 7.84 -0.04 0.68
N SER A 111 8.80 -0.95 0.46
CA SER A 111 9.04 -1.56 -0.85
C SER A 111 7.81 -2.27 -1.42
N ASN A 112 7.07 -2.99 -0.57
CA ASN A 112 5.82 -3.65 -0.97
C ASN A 112 4.74 -2.64 -1.34
N PHE A 113 4.59 -1.56 -0.56
CA PHE A 113 3.62 -0.52 -0.85
C PHE A 113 3.96 0.25 -2.14
N HIS A 114 5.22 0.61 -2.38
CA HIS A 114 5.65 1.19 -3.66
C HIS A 114 5.37 0.26 -4.84
N SER A 115 5.64 -1.04 -4.69
CA SER A 115 5.35 -2.04 -5.73
C SER A 115 3.85 -2.11 -6.05
N TYR A 116 3.00 -2.03 -5.01
CA TYR A 116 1.55 -1.95 -5.16
C TYR A 116 1.12 -0.66 -5.86
N ALA A 117 1.64 0.48 -5.42
CA ALA A 117 1.27 1.77 -5.97
C ALA A 117 1.67 1.90 -7.45
N LEU A 118 2.88 1.48 -7.80
CA LEU A 118 3.37 1.46 -9.18
C LEU A 118 2.54 0.52 -10.06
N THR A 119 2.20 -0.67 -9.58
CA THR A 119 1.36 -1.60 -10.34
C THR A 119 -0.06 -1.06 -10.50
N SER A 120 -0.61 -0.41 -9.47
CA SER A 120 -1.93 0.24 -9.54
C SER A 120 -1.94 1.41 -10.55
N GLN A 121 -0.86 2.19 -10.59
CA GLN A 121 -0.67 3.25 -11.60
C GLN A 121 -0.61 2.69 -13.02
N GLN A 122 0.09 1.57 -13.23
CA GLN A 122 0.15 0.89 -14.53
C GLN A 122 -1.24 0.41 -14.96
N ILE A 123 -1.98 -0.22 -14.05
CA ILE A 123 -3.36 -0.66 -14.31
C ILE A 123 -4.27 0.53 -14.64
N GLY A 124 -4.11 1.65 -13.94
CA GLY A 124 -4.89 2.86 -14.12
C GLY A 124 -5.64 3.24 -12.84
N LEU A 125 -5.29 4.41 -12.29
CA LEU A 125 -5.90 4.95 -11.08
C LEU A 125 -7.27 5.60 -11.34
N SER A 126 -7.57 5.94 -12.59
CA SER A 126 -8.84 6.49 -13.04
C SER A 126 -9.29 5.82 -14.34
N PRO A 127 -10.56 5.97 -14.75
CA PRO A 127 -11.08 5.41 -16.00
C PRO A 127 -10.39 5.86 -17.29
N GLU A 128 -9.55 6.89 -17.22
CA GLU A 128 -8.87 7.51 -18.36
C GLU A 128 -7.38 7.18 -18.41
N LEU A 129 -6.83 6.57 -17.36
CA LEU A 129 -5.40 6.35 -17.19
C LEU A 129 -5.01 4.87 -17.30
N GLY A 130 -3.74 4.63 -17.64
CA GLY A 130 -3.14 3.30 -17.66
C GLY A 130 -3.84 2.31 -18.59
N LEU A 131 -3.73 1.03 -18.25
CA LEU A 131 -4.37 -0.06 -18.99
C LEU A 131 -5.90 0.09 -19.03
N TYR A 132 -6.52 0.61 -17.97
CA TYR A 132 -7.97 0.80 -17.93
C TYR A 132 -8.43 1.85 -18.95
N GLY A 133 -7.71 2.98 -19.05
CA GLY A 133 -7.98 4.01 -20.05
C GLY A 133 -7.85 3.49 -21.48
N ASN A 134 -6.81 2.69 -21.76
CA ASN A 134 -6.60 2.09 -23.08
C ASN A 134 -7.72 1.09 -23.42
N LEU A 135 -8.08 0.22 -22.48
CA LEU A 135 -9.20 -0.71 -22.60
C LEU A 135 -10.51 0.02 -22.90
N ARG A 136 -10.78 1.13 -22.21
CA ARG A 136 -12.00 1.90 -22.43
C ARG A 136 -12.05 2.52 -23.83
N LYS A 137 -10.91 3.00 -24.33
CA LYS A 137 -10.81 3.56 -25.69
C LYS A 137 -11.08 2.50 -26.76
N SER A 138 -10.44 1.32 -26.66
CA SER A 138 -10.62 0.24 -27.62
C SER A 138 -12.06 -0.30 -27.63
N VAL A 139 -12.70 -0.38 -26.46
CA VAL A 139 -14.13 -0.66 -26.35
C VAL A 139 -14.98 0.33 -27.14
N HIS A 140 -14.75 1.63 -26.94
CA HIS A 140 -15.56 2.67 -27.59
C HIS A 140 -15.39 2.66 -29.11
N GLU A 141 -14.20 2.34 -29.61
CA GLU A 141 -13.95 2.15 -31.05
C GLU A 141 -14.82 1.02 -31.63
N VAL A 142 -14.87 -0.13 -30.97
CA VAL A 142 -15.71 -1.26 -31.42
C VAL A 142 -17.20 -0.92 -31.29
N GLU A 143 -17.63 -0.35 -30.16
CA GLU A 143 -19.03 0.04 -29.94
C GLU A 143 -19.52 1.01 -31.03
N THR A 144 -18.69 1.99 -31.41
CA THR A 144 -19.03 2.96 -32.46
C THR A 144 -19.24 2.29 -33.81
N LEU A 145 -18.35 1.36 -34.19
CA LEU A 145 -18.44 0.66 -35.47
C LEU A 145 -19.63 -0.30 -35.56
N VAL A 146 -20.12 -0.82 -34.42
CA VAL A 146 -21.16 -1.87 -34.38
C VAL A 146 -22.56 -1.31 -34.12
N SER A 147 -22.66 -0.18 -33.40
CA SER A 147 -23.92 0.37 -32.87
C SER A 147 -25.06 0.53 -33.88
N ASP A 148 -24.75 0.90 -35.12
CA ASP A 148 -25.76 1.17 -36.17
C ASP A 148 -25.79 0.11 -37.28
N GLN A 149 -25.09 -1.02 -37.11
CA GLN A 149 -24.89 -1.99 -38.20
C GLN A 149 -25.80 -3.21 -38.11
N ASP A 150 -25.82 -3.87 -36.95
CA ASP A 150 -26.47 -5.16 -36.77
C ASP A 150 -26.80 -5.43 -35.29
N ASP A 151 -28.08 -5.67 -34.98
CA ASP A 151 -28.57 -5.92 -33.63
C ASP A 151 -27.89 -7.14 -32.96
N ARG A 152 -27.53 -8.15 -33.74
CA ARG A 152 -26.86 -9.36 -33.25
C ARG A 152 -25.42 -9.05 -32.83
N LEU A 153 -24.70 -8.27 -33.63
CA LEU A 153 -23.36 -7.81 -33.26
C LEU A 153 -23.39 -6.87 -32.06
N LEU A 154 -24.39 -6.00 -31.97
CA LEU A 154 -24.58 -5.15 -30.80
C LEU A 154 -24.83 -6.01 -29.54
N ALA A 155 -25.67 -7.05 -29.63
CA ALA A 155 -25.92 -7.97 -28.52
C ALA A 155 -24.64 -8.72 -28.10
N ASP A 156 -23.82 -9.17 -29.05
CA ASP A 156 -22.54 -9.82 -28.75
C ASP A 156 -21.55 -8.84 -28.10
N MET A 157 -21.50 -7.59 -28.57
CA MET A 157 -20.66 -6.56 -27.95
C MET A 157 -21.06 -6.31 -26.50
N LEU A 158 -22.36 -6.21 -26.22
CA LEU A 158 -22.88 -6.06 -24.85
C LEU A 158 -22.52 -7.26 -23.96
N MET A 159 -22.49 -8.47 -24.52
CA MET A 159 -22.05 -9.67 -23.80
C MET A 159 -20.55 -9.67 -23.48
N LEU A 160 -19.71 -9.15 -24.38
CA LEU A 160 -18.28 -8.93 -24.11
C LEU A 160 -18.10 -7.92 -22.98
N ARG A 161 -18.80 -6.78 -23.06
CA ARG A 161 -18.78 -5.72 -22.02
C ARG A 161 -19.24 -6.22 -20.67
N ARG A 162 -20.25 -7.11 -20.64
CA ARG A 162 -20.72 -7.75 -19.41
C ARG A 162 -19.61 -8.58 -18.75
N ASN A 163 -18.95 -9.43 -19.53
CA ASN A 163 -17.85 -10.27 -19.02
C ASN A 163 -16.67 -9.44 -18.53
N GLU A 164 -16.28 -8.38 -19.26
CA GLU A 164 -15.24 -7.45 -18.83
C GLU A 164 -15.60 -6.82 -17.48
N LYS A 165 -16.79 -6.24 -17.36
CA LYS A 165 -17.25 -5.58 -16.12
C LYS A 165 -17.36 -6.56 -14.95
N ASP A 166 -17.83 -7.79 -15.21
CA ASP A 166 -17.87 -8.83 -14.19
C ASP A 166 -16.45 -9.21 -13.71
N PHE A 167 -15.47 -9.29 -14.62
CA PHE A 167 -14.07 -9.47 -14.24
C PHE A 167 -13.58 -8.31 -13.39
N MET A 168 -13.81 -7.06 -13.80
CA MET A 168 -13.36 -5.87 -13.07
C MET A 168 -13.94 -5.81 -11.64
N LEU A 169 -15.21 -6.18 -11.47
CA LEU A 169 -15.89 -6.16 -10.18
C LEU A 169 -15.46 -7.31 -9.26
N ARG A 170 -15.30 -8.51 -9.83
CA ARG A 170 -15.15 -9.76 -9.05
C ARG A 170 -13.73 -10.32 -9.04
N LYS A 171 -12.88 -9.85 -9.94
CA LYS A 171 -11.49 -10.31 -10.14
C LYS A 171 -11.37 -11.82 -10.34
N ASP A 172 -12.36 -12.45 -10.98
CA ASP A 172 -12.40 -13.90 -11.17
C ASP A 172 -12.03 -14.26 -12.62
N ILE A 173 -11.00 -15.08 -12.79
CA ILE A 173 -10.43 -15.39 -14.11
C ILE A 173 -11.42 -16.08 -15.05
N LYS A 174 -12.46 -16.74 -14.53
CA LYS A 174 -13.48 -17.38 -15.37
C LYS A 174 -14.19 -16.40 -16.32
N TYR A 175 -14.21 -15.11 -15.98
CA TYR A 175 -14.81 -14.08 -16.83
C TYR A 175 -13.95 -13.78 -18.06
N LEU A 176 -12.63 -14.00 -18.00
CA LEU A 176 -11.77 -14.00 -19.18
C LEU A 176 -12.10 -15.17 -20.11
N ASP A 177 -12.33 -16.37 -19.57
CA ASP A 177 -12.72 -17.53 -20.38
C ASP A 177 -14.06 -17.31 -21.09
N LYS A 178 -15.04 -16.75 -20.36
CA LYS A 178 -16.34 -16.35 -20.93
C LYS A 178 -16.20 -15.25 -21.97
N PHE A 179 -15.31 -14.28 -21.73
CA PHE A 179 -15.00 -13.22 -22.69
C PHE A 179 -14.49 -13.83 -23.99
N ASN A 180 -13.46 -14.68 -23.93
CA ASN A 180 -12.88 -15.32 -25.11
C ASN A 180 -13.90 -16.19 -25.86
N THR A 181 -14.76 -16.92 -25.14
CA THR A 181 -15.84 -17.71 -25.75
C THR A 181 -16.82 -16.83 -26.53
N ASN A 182 -17.27 -15.71 -25.93
CA ASN A 182 -18.17 -14.77 -26.58
C ASN A 182 -17.48 -13.99 -27.71
N LEU A 183 -16.16 -13.84 -27.66
CA LEU A 183 -15.38 -13.21 -28.71
C LEU A 183 -15.39 -14.05 -29.99
N THR A 184 -15.15 -15.36 -29.86
CA THR A 184 -15.24 -16.29 -31.00
C THR A 184 -16.66 -16.32 -31.59
N LYS A 185 -17.69 -16.20 -30.74
CA LYS A 185 -19.08 -16.04 -31.21
C LYS A 185 -19.26 -14.75 -32.00
N PHE A 186 -18.79 -13.62 -31.46
CA PHE A 186 -18.84 -12.32 -32.15
C PHE A 186 -18.16 -12.41 -33.52
N GLU A 187 -16.97 -12.99 -33.61
CA GLU A 187 -16.23 -13.13 -34.88
C GLU A 187 -16.98 -14.00 -35.90
N THR A 188 -17.63 -15.07 -35.43
CA THR A 188 -18.50 -15.94 -36.25
C THR A 188 -19.69 -15.14 -36.79
N ASP A 189 -20.36 -14.38 -35.92
CA ASP A 189 -21.54 -13.58 -36.27
C ASP A 189 -21.14 -12.43 -37.20
N LEU A 190 -19.97 -11.82 -37.00
CA LEU A 190 -19.40 -10.79 -37.88
C LEU A 190 -19.12 -11.36 -39.27
N SER A 191 -18.52 -12.54 -39.36
CA SER A 191 -18.20 -13.18 -40.64
C SER A 191 -19.46 -13.47 -41.47
N SER A 192 -20.55 -13.86 -40.81
CA SER A 192 -21.84 -14.22 -41.43
C SER A 192 -22.79 -13.04 -41.65
N SER A 193 -22.50 -11.86 -41.09
CA SER A 193 -23.30 -10.65 -41.25
C SER A 193 -23.32 -10.12 -42.71
N TYR A 194 -24.32 -9.29 -43.04
CA TYR A 194 -24.45 -8.66 -44.37
C TYR A 194 -23.67 -7.34 -44.51
N ILE A 195 -22.70 -7.08 -43.63
CA ILE A 195 -21.87 -5.88 -43.60
C ILE A 195 -20.80 -5.93 -44.72
N SER A 196 -20.35 -4.76 -45.20
CA SER A 196 -19.28 -4.67 -46.20
C SER A 196 -17.96 -5.29 -45.71
N ALA A 197 -17.17 -5.83 -46.64
CA ALA A 197 -15.90 -6.47 -46.31
C ALA A 197 -14.93 -5.51 -45.58
N ASP A 198 -14.86 -4.25 -46.01
CA ASP A 198 -13.99 -3.23 -45.40
C ASP A 198 -14.39 -2.94 -43.95
N LEU A 199 -15.70 -2.86 -43.67
CA LEU A 199 -16.19 -2.62 -42.32
C LEU A 199 -16.03 -3.86 -41.43
N LYS A 200 -16.23 -5.08 -41.96
CA LYS A 200 -15.89 -6.33 -41.25
C LYS A 200 -14.41 -6.35 -40.85
N GLN A 201 -13.52 -5.98 -41.77
CA GLN A 201 -12.09 -5.90 -41.50
C GLN A 201 -11.77 -4.87 -40.40
N SER A 202 -12.41 -3.69 -40.46
CA SER A 202 -12.24 -2.63 -39.45
C SER A 202 -12.72 -3.05 -38.07
N ILE A 203 -13.89 -3.72 -38.00
CA ILE A 203 -14.43 -4.27 -36.75
C ILE A 203 -13.50 -5.36 -36.21
N SER A 204 -13.03 -6.29 -37.04
CA SER A 204 -12.12 -7.36 -36.60
C SER A 204 -10.80 -6.80 -36.04
N GLN A 205 -10.23 -5.77 -36.68
CA GLN A 205 -9.01 -5.12 -36.19
C GLN A 205 -9.22 -4.43 -34.83
N THR A 206 -10.28 -3.63 -34.69
CA THR A 206 -10.60 -2.96 -33.42
C THR A 206 -10.95 -3.95 -32.31
N LEU A 207 -11.63 -5.06 -32.64
CA LEU A 207 -11.95 -6.14 -31.73
C LEU A 207 -10.68 -6.87 -31.22
N SER A 208 -9.69 -7.08 -32.10
CA SER A 208 -8.40 -7.65 -31.71
C SER A 208 -7.63 -6.73 -30.74
N VAL A 209 -7.67 -5.41 -30.99
CA VAL A 209 -7.10 -4.42 -30.06
C VAL A 209 -7.83 -4.47 -28.72
N TYR A 210 -9.17 -4.53 -28.73
CA TYR A 210 -9.96 -4.66 -27.50
C TYR A 210 -9.58 -5.92 -26.70
N GLN A 211 -9.51 -7.09 -27.34
CA GLN A 211 -9.09 -8.32 -26.67
C GLN A 211 -7.69 -8.17 -26.05
N LYS A 212 -6.74 -7.61 -26.79
CA LYS A 212 -5.37 -7.39 -26.32
C LYS A 212 -5.34 -6.48 -25.09
N GLU A 213 -6.03 -5.34 -25.12
CA GLU A 213 -6.07 -4.42 -23.98
C GLU A 213 -6.75 -5.06 -22.76
N PHE A 214 -7.79 -5.87 -22.97
CA PHE A 214 -8.42 -6.61 -21.88
C PHE A 214 -7.47 -7.64 -21.26
N LEU A 215 -6.72 -8.39 -22.07
CA LEU A 215 -5.70 -9.33 -21.58
C LEU A 215 -4.61 -8.62 -20.80
N LEU A 216 -4.13 -7.47 -21.26
CA LEU A 216 -3.15 -6.66 -20.54
C LEU A 216 -3.71 -6.19 -19.19
N PHE A 217 -4.96 -5.71 -19.16
CA PHE A 217 -5.63 -5.30 -17.93
C PHE A 217 -5.76 -6.48 -16.95
N VAL A 218 -6.21 -7.66 -17.42
CA VAL A 218 -6.31 -8.87 -16.60
C VAL A 218 -4.94 -9.28 -16.04
N ALA A 219 -3.89 -9.27 -16.86
CA ALA A 219 -2.54 -9.60 -16.43
C ALA A 219 -2.02 -8.60 -15.37
N GLY A 220 -2.33 -7.32 -15.53
CA GLY A 220 -2.06 -6.29 -14.51
C GLY A 220 -2.75 -6.60 -13.18
N GLN A 221 -4.05 -6.92 -13.21
CA GLN A 221 -4.81 -7.29 -12.01
C GLN A 221 -4.29 -8.58 -11.37
N GLN A 222 -3.89 -9.57 -12.16
CA GLN A 222 -3.25 -10.79 -11.67
C GLN A 222 -1.93 -10.47 -10.96
N LYS A 223 -1.07 -9.65 -11.57
CA LYS A 223 0.19 -9.19 -10.96
C LYS A 223 -0.05 -8.47 -9.62
N LEU A 224 -1.06 -7.61 -9.56
CA LEU A 224 -1.46 -6.92 -8.32
C LEU A 224 -1.97 -7.91 -7.25
N GLY A 225 -2.69 -8.96 -7.69
CA GLY A 225 -3.35 -9.96 -6.86
C GLY A 225 -4.86 -9.92 -7.05
N LEU A 226 -5.48 -11.04 -7.43
CA LEU A 226 -6.93 -11.11 -7.61
C LEU A 226 -7.67 -11.22 -6.26
N SER A 227 -7.03 -11.86 -5.29
CA SER A 227 -7.46 -11.85 -3.89
C SER A 227 -6.46 -11.10 -2.99
N PRO A 228 -6.88 -10.67 -1.79
CA PRO A 228 -6.02 -9.95 -0.86
C PRO A 228 -4.74 -10.67 -0.43
N ASP A 229 -4.68 -11.99 -0.57
CA ASP A 229 -3.55 -12.82 -0.09
C ASP A 229 -2.62 -13.25 -1.23
N GLN A 230 -2.88 -12.77 -2.46
CA GLN A 230 -2.10 -13.12 -3.64
C GLN A 230 -1.12 -12.02 -4.03
N ASN A 231 0.03 -12.45 -4.57
CA ASN A 231 1.02 -11.59 -5.23
C ASN A 231 1.37 -10.33 -4.42
N ILE A 232 1.30 -9.15 -5.03
CA ILE A 232 1.71 -7.89 -4.40
C ILE A 232 0.81 -7.55 -3.21
N GLN A 233 -0.50 -7.79 -3.30
CA GLN A 233 -1.42 -7.61 -2.17
C GLN A 233 -1.06 -8.52 -1.00
N GLY A 234 -0.79 -9.80 -1.25
CA GLY A 234 -0.37 -10.75 -0.21
C GLY A 234 0.93 -10.34 0.47
N ALA A 235 1.94 -9.94 -0.31
CA ALA A 235 3.21 -9.45 0.21
C ALA A 235 3.04 -8.21 1.11
N MET A 236 2.23 -7.25 0.68
CA MET A 236 1.92 -6.04 1.45
C MET A 236 1.21 -6.39 2.77
N ARG A 237 0.21 -7.27 2.75
CA ARG A 237 -0.49 -7.72 3.97
C ARG A 237 0.46 -8.43 4.94
N ALA A 238 1.33 -9.30 4.42
CA ALA A 238 2.31 -10.02 5.24
C ALA A 238 3.29 -9.06 5.95
N SER A 239 3.69 -7.96 5.31
CA SER A 239 4.58 -6.96 5.93
C SER A 239 3.96 -6.19 7.09
N VAL A 240 2.63 -6.13 7.18
CA VAL A 240 1.89 -5.41 8.23
C VAL A 240 1.57 -6.28 9.45
N HIS A 241 1.67 -7.61 9.31
CA HIS A 241 1.35 -8.60 10.34
C HIS A 241 2.60 -9.29 10.95
N LYS A 242 3.80 -8.86 10.56
CA LYS A 242 5.06 -9.21 11.22
C LYS A 242 5.33 -8.25 12.38
#